data_AF-A0A842QLF1-F1
#
_entry.id   AF-A0A842QLF1-F1
#
_cell.length_a   1.000
_cell.length_b   1.000
_cell.length_c   1.000
_cell.angle_alpha   90.00
_cell.angle_beta   90.00
_cell.angle_gamma   90.00
#
_symmetry.space_group_name_H-M   'P 1'
#
loop_
_entity.id
_entity.type
_entity.pdbx_description
1 polymer ?
#
loop_
_entity_poly.entity_id
_entity_poly.type
_entity_poly.pdbx_seq_one_letter_code
_entity_poly.pdbx_strand_id
1 'polypeptide(L)' 'MPSDSGAKWLRCPVCKKTIYWKLPSKALKEVERFPAPIVIKHDDHCLIIYVDSHYQLADTEVAVAFIEGKGEEE' A
#
# COMPACT_ATOMS: atom_id res chain seq x y z
N MET A 1 -4.23 8.55 -24.38
CA MET A 1 -5.26 7.63 -23.86
C MET A 1 -4.89 7.29 -22.42
N PRO A 2 -5.72 7.60 -21.40
CA PRO A 2 -5.39 7.18 -20.05
C PRO A 2 -5.79 5.71 -19.91
N SER A 3 -4.82 4.81 -20.03
CA SER A 3 -5.01 3.41 -19.66
C SER A 3 -5.07 3.33 -18.13
N ASP A 4 -6.29 3.50 -17.60
CA ASP A 4 -6.67 3.40 -16.18
C ASP A 4 -6.57 1.94 -15.65
N SER A 5 -5.51 1.22 -16.02
CA SER A 5 -5.23 -0.17 -15.64
C SER A 5 -4.55 -0.25 -14.28
N GLY A 6 -5.00 0.54 -13.29
CA GLY A 6 -4.38 0.68 -11.97
C GLY A 6 -5.09 -0.07 -10.84
N ALA A 7 -6.10 -0.88 -11.15
CA ALA A 7 -6.82 -1.68 -10.17
C ALA A 7 -6.00 -2.92 -9.81
N LYS A 8 -5.50 -2.97 -8.59
CA LYS A 8 -4.82 -4.13 -8.00
C LYS A 8 -5.80 -4.84 -7.09
N TRP A 9 -5.58 -6.14 -6.90
CA TRP A 9 -6.32 -6.93 -5.95
C TRP A 9 -5.37 -7.79 -5.13
N LEU A 10 -5.75 -8.08 -3.89
CA LEU A 10 -5.06 -9.05 -3.06
C LEU A 10 -6.07 -9.74 -2.15
N ARG A 11 -5.72 -10.93 -1.68
CA ARG A 11 -6.53 -11.63 -0.69
C ARG A 11 -6.06 -11.23 0.70
N CYS A 12 -6.95 -10.66 1.50
CA CYS A 12 -6.63 -10.25 2.84
C CYS A 12 -6.07 -11.43 3.64
N PRO A 13 -4.87 -11.32 4.23
CA PRO A 13 -4.30 -12.39 5.05
C PRO A 13 -5.09 -12.65 6.34
N VAL A 14 -5.84 -11.65 6.85
CA VAL A 14 -6.65 -11.73 8.07
C VAL A 14 -7.99 -12.41 7.81
N CYS A 15 -8.91 -11.75 7.08
CA CYS A 15 -10.28 -12.21 6.89
C CYS A 15 -10.51 -13.05 5.63
N LYS A 16 -9.46 -13.24 4.81
CA LYS A 16 -9.48 -13.99 3.54
C LYS A 16 -10.40 -13.45 2.45
N LYS A 17 -11.02 -12.27 2.65
CA LYS A 17 -11.77 -11.53 1.63
C LYS A 17 -10.84 -10.94 0.58
N THR A 18 -11.35 -10.74 -0.63
CA THR A 18 -10.61 -10.06 -1.70
C THR A 18 -10.74 -8.56 -1.52
N ILE A 19 -9.61 -7.86 -1.52
CA ILE A 19 -9.53 -6.41 -1.48
C ILE A 19 -9.21 -5.94 -2.89
N TYR A 20 -10.07 -5.09 -3.44
CA TYR A 20 -9.82 -4.36 -4.68
C TYR A 20 -9.45 -2.93 -4.35
N TRP A 21 -8.37 -2.45 -4.91
CA TRP A 21 -7.88 -1.11 -4.64
C TRP A 21 -7.23 -0.50 -5.88
N LYS A 22 -7.19 0.83 -5.91
CA LYS A 22 -6.53 1.57 -6.98
C LYS A 22 -5.19 2.06 -6.48
N LEU A 23 -4.17 1.84 -7.30
CA LEU A 23 -2.85 2.35 -7.01
C LEU A 23 -2.87 3.91 -7.00
N PRO A 24 -2.39 4.58 -5.95
CA PRO A 24 -2.34 6.04 -5.88
C PRO A 24 -1.19 6.57 -6.75
N SER A 25 -1.32 6.46 -8.07
CA SER A 25 -0.26 6.73 -9.04
C SER A 25 0.27 8.16 -9.02
N LYS A 26 -0.50 9.14 -8.55
CA LYS A 26 -0.03 10.52 -8.35
C LYS A 26 0.95 10.60 -7.18
N ALA A 27 0.58 10.06 -6.02
CA ALA A 27 1.43 10.06 -4.83
C ALA A 27 2.71 9.24 -5.05
N LEU A 28 2.62 8.10 -5.74
CA LEU A 28 3.79 7.26 -6.02
C LEU A 28 4.81 7.89 -6.97
N LYS A 29 4.41 8.85 -7.82
CA LYS A 29 5.37 9.59 -8.68
C LYS A 29 6.26 10.53 -7.88
N GLU A 30 5.83 10.92 -6.69
CA GLU A 30 6.57 11.81 -5.79
C GLU A 30 7.44 11.02 -4.80
N VAL A 31 7.36 9.69 -4.81
CA VAL A 31 8.16 8.83 -3.94
C VAL A 31 9.55 8.62 -4.52
N GLU A 32 10.57 8.97 -3.75
CA GLU A 32 11.98 8.84 -4.15
C GLU A 32 12.57 7.44 -3.88
N ARG A 33 11.96 6.67 -2.96
CA ARG A 33 12.50 5.39 -2.48
C ARG A 33 11.48 4.26 -2.55
N PHE A 34 11.94 3.11 -3.04
CA PHE A 34 11.16 1.88 -3.14
C PHE A 34 11.81 0.76 -2.31
N PRO A 35 11.04 -0.22 -1.81
CA PRO A 35 9.59 -0.33 -1.98
C PRO A 35 8.79 0.68 -1.15
N ALA A 36 7.74 1.25 -1.74
CA ALA A 36 6.91 2.28 -1.12
C ALA A 36 5.78 1.64 -0.31
N PRO A 37 5.68 1.91 1.01
CA PRO A 37 4.60 1.40 1.83
C PRO A 37 3.29 2.16 1.57
N ILE A 38 2.19 1.43 1.43
CA ILE A 38 0.84 1.96 1.27
C ILE A 38 -0.05 1.31 2.33
N VAL A 39 -0.66 2.14 3.18
CA VAL A 39 -1.60 1.66 4.19
C VAL A 39 -3.00 1.57 3.58
N ILE A 40 -3.58 0.36 3.61
CA ILE A 40 -4.97 0.10 3.26
C ILE A 40 -5.75 -0.25 4.52
N LYS A 41 -6.80 0.51 4.79
CA LYS A 41 -7.80 0.16 5.80
C LYS A 41 -8.81 -0.80 5.18
N HIS A 42 -8.94 -2.00 5.73
CA HIS A 42 -9.93 -2.99 5.32
C HIS A 42 -10.75 -3.45 6.52
N ASP A 43 -12.04 -3.08 6.54
CA ASP A 43 -12.96 -3.38 7.64
C ASP A 43 -12.38 -2.95 9.01
N ASP A 44 -11.99 -3.92 9.84
CA ASP A 44 -11.49 -3.76 11.21
C ASP A 44 -9.96 -3.88 11.36
N HIS A 45 -9.21 -4.04 10.25
CA HIS A 45 -7.76 -4.17 10.27
C HIS A 45 -7.08 -3.33 9.19
N CYS A 46 -5.81 -3.04 9.40
CA CYS A 46 -4.98 -2.32 8.43
C CYS A 46 -4.00 -3.29 7.77
N LEU A 47 -3.74 -3.08 6.49
CA LEU A 47 -2.71 -3.77 5.74
C LEU A 47 -1.68 -2.76 5.25
N ILE A 48 -0.41 -3.10 5.34
CA ILE A 48 0.66 -2.33 4.70
C ILE A 48 1.05 -3.10 3.46
N ILE A 49 0.93 -2.46 2.30
CA ILE A 49 1.30 -3.03 1.01
C ILE A 49 2.54 -2.32 0.51
N TYR A 50 3.55 -3.08 0.19
CA TYR A 50 4.77 -2.57 -0.39
C TYR A 50 4.69 -2.67 -1.90
N VAL A 51 4.95 -1.57 -2.58
CA VAL A 51 4.95 -1.49 -4.04
C VAL A 51 6.36 -1.21 -4.53
N ASP A 52 6.81 -1.88 -5.58
CA ASP A 52 8.13 -1.65 -6.19
C ASP A 52 8.14 -0.46 -7.16
N SER A 53 9.31 -0.17 -7.74
CA SER A 53 9.50 0.93 -8.70
C SER A 53 8.73 0.73 -10.02
N HIS A 54 8.24 -0.48 -10.30
CA HIS A 54 7.41 -0.81 -11.46
C HIS A 54 5.92 -0.88 -11.10
N TYR A 55 5.55 -0.37 -9.91
CA TYR A 55 4.19 -0.36 -9.42
C TYR A 55 3.57 -1.76 -9.26
N GLN A 56 4.41 -2.76 -9.01
CA GLN A 56 4.01 -4.13 -8.68
C GLN A 56 3.99 -4.34 -7.17
N LEU A 57 3.12 -5.24 -6.70
CA LEU A 57 3.06 -5.61 -5.29
C LEU A 57 4.30 -6.43 -4.95
N ALA A 58 5.12 -5.90 -4.05
CA ALA A 58 6.35 -6.53 -3.59
C ALA A 58 6.10 -7.39 -2.36
N ASP A 59 5.34 -6.87 -1.39
CA ASP A 59 5.01 -7.57 -0.15
C ASP A 59 3.74 -7.03 0.50
N THR A 60 3.21 -7.73 1.52
CA THR A 60 2.04 -7.32 2.30
C THR A 60 2.16 -7.76 3.76
N GLU A 61 2.01 -6.80 4.66
CA GLU A 61 2.02 -7.01 6.12
C GLU A 61 0.66 -6.66 6.74
N VAL A 62 0.35 -7.31 7.86
CA VAL A 62 -0.83 -6.97 8.69
C VAL A 62 -0.41 -5.97 9.75
N ALA A 63 -1.06 -4.81 9.74
CA ALA A 63 -0.89 -3.80 10.79
C ALA A 63 -2.08 -3.84 11.74
N VAL A 64 -1.80 -4.12 13.02
CA VAL A 64 -2.79 -4.05 14.11
C VAL A 64 -3.05 -2.59 14.51
N ALA A 65 -2.04 -1.73 14.36
CA ALA A 65 -2.12 -0.29 14.51
C ALA A 65 -1.02 0.39 13.68
N PHE A 66 -1.24 1.64 13.29
CA PHE A 66 -0.22 2.52 12.71
C PHE A 66 -0.10 3.75 13.62
N ILE A 67 1.11 4.01 14.12
CA ILE A 67 1.43 5.19 14.93
C ILE A 67 2.52 5.95 14.19
N GLU A 68 2.24 7.21 13.86
CA GLU A 68 3.21 8.08 13.21
C GLU A 68 4.23 8.56 14.26
N GLY A 69 5.48 8.13 14.09
CA GLY A 69 6.62 8.65 14.86
C GLY A 69 7.30 9.77 14.09
N LYS A 70 7.81 10.77 14.82
CA LYS A 70 8.71 11.79 14.25
C LYS A 70 10.15 11.42 14.63
N GLY A 71 11.05 11.45 13.66
CA GLY A 71 12.48 11.39 13.95
C GLY A 71 12.92 12.70 14.60
N GLU A 72 13.78 12.61 15.59
CA GLU A 72 14.57 13.76 16.06
C GLU A 72 15.85 13.79 15.23
N GLU A 73 16.16 14.95 14.64
CA GLU A 73 17.42 15.21 13.94
C GLU A 73 18.42 15.76 14.98
N GLU A 74 19.61 15.15 15.09
CA GLU A 74 20.74 15.68 15.88
C GLU A 74 21.62 16.62 15.05
#